data_AF-M7BAI5-F1
#
_entry.id   AF-M7BAI5-F1
#
_cell.length_a   1.000
_cell.length_b   1.000
_cell.length_c   1.000
_cell.angle_alpha   90.00
_cell.angle_beta   90.00
_cell.angle_gamma   90.00
#
_symmetry.space_group_name_H-M   'P 1'
#
loop_
_entity.id
_entity.type
_entity.pdbx_description
1 polymer ?
#
loop_
_entity_poly.entity_id
_entity_poly.type
_entity_poly.pdbx_seq_one_letter_code
_entity_poly.pdbx_strand_id
1 'polypeptide(L)'
;RFSKPAPMFLDDSFKKWARIRDFVPPFGIKGQDNLIKAILSATKEYRLTPALDSLSCRRCIIVGNGGVLANKSLGLKIDDYDVVVRLNSAPVKGFEKDVGGKTTLRITYPEGAIQKLEQYEKDSFFVLAGFKWQDFKWLKYIVYKEKVIFDQSGYQGQFKQSEVKTKCCCPKRSLEMDQCLCSCIVPVPVQQYD
;
A
#
# COMPACT_ATOMS: atom_id res chain seq x y z
N ARG A 1 23.06 3.81 -5.69
CA ARG A 1 23.42 5.16 -5.18
C ARG A 1 22.15 5.97 -4.88
N PHE A 2 21.97 6.51 -3.67
CA PHE A 2 20.82 7.40 -3.38
C PHE A 2 20.91 8.69 -4.21
N SER A 3 19.78 9.19 -4.71
CA SER A 3 19.72 10.44 -5.50
C SER A 3 18.34 11.08 -5.36
N LYS A 4 18.28 12.43 -5.39
CA LYS A 4 17.11 13.33 -5.21
C LYS A 4 15.75 12.65 -4.96
N PRO A 5 15.04 12.96 -3.85
CA PRO A 5 13.74 12.35 -3.56
C PRO A 5 12.75 12.59 -4.70
N ALA A 6 12.41 11.52 -5.41
CA ALA A 6 11.16 11.46 -6.15
C ALA A 6 10.03 11.25 -5.12
N PRO A 7 8.80 11.75 -5.35
CA PRO A 7 7.74 11.52 -4.40
C PRO A 7 7.44 10.02 -4.33
N MET A 8 7.55 9.45 -3.13
CA MET A 8 7.25 8.03 -2.88
C MET A 8 5.75 7.72 -3.07
N PHE A 9 4.91 8.74 -3.24
CA PHE A 9 3.48 8.65 -3.45
C PHE A 9 3.03 9.62 -4.57
N LEU A 10 2.37 9.13 -5.63
CA LEU A 10 1.58 9.92 -6.58
C LEU A 10 0.47 10.63 -5.81
N ASP A 11 0.31 11.88 -6.19
CA ASP A 11 -0.77 12.77 -5.83
C ASP A 11 -1.42 13.27 -7.14
N ASP A 12 -2.34 14.21 -7.08
CA ASP A 12 -2.95 14.82 -8.28
C ASP A 12 -1.93 15.51 -9.22
N SER A 13 -0.67 15.71 -8.80
CA SER A 13 0.39 16.25 -9.65
C SER A 13 1.00 15.23 -10.60
N PHE A 14 0.65 13.92 -10.51
CA PHE A 14 1.27 12.83 -11.29
C PHE A 14 1.39 13.11 -12.80
N LYS A 15 0.44 13.85 -13.38
CA LYS A 15 0.44 14.21 -14.81
C LYS A 15 1.62 15.12 -15.22
N LYS A 16 2.19 15.85 -14.26
CA LYS A 16 3.39 16.69 -14.41
C LYS A 16 4.69 15.88 -14.36
N TRP A 17 4.64 14.61 -13.92
CA TRP A 17 5.84 13.81 -13.71
C TRP A 17 6.34 13.27 -15.05
N ALA A 18 7.57 13.62 -15.41
CA ALA A 18 8.13 13.30 -16.72
C ALA A 18 8.19 11.78 -16.95
N ARG A 19 7.55 11.33 -18.04
CA ARG A 19 7.58 9.96 -18.57
C ARG A 19 6.80 8.87 -17.81
N ILE A 20 6.09 9.15 -16.72
CA ILE A 20 5.30 8.12 -16.00
C ILE A 20 4.18 7.51 -16.87
N ARG A 21 3.74 8.24 -17.91
CA ARG A 21 2.74 7.81 -18.89
C ARG A 21 3.32 7.03 -20.09
N ASP A 22 4.65 6.99 -20.21
CA ASP A 22 5.36 6.29 -21.30
C ASP A 22 5.48 4.78 -21.01
N PHE A 23 5.52 4.43 -19.72
CA PHE A 23 5.79 3.08 -19.22
C PHE A 23 4.53 2.41 -18.68
N VAL A 24 4.44 1.10 -18.87
CA VAL A 24 3.42 0.24 -18.26
C VAL A 24 3.76 -0.06 -16.79
N PRO A 25 2.80 -0.51 -15.98
CA PRO A 25 3.09 -1.11 -14.68
C PRO A 25 4.14 -2.23 -14.82
N PRO A 26 5.07 -2.38 -13.86
CA PRO A 26 5.15 -1.64 -12.59
C PRO A 26 5.81 -0.25 -12.74
N PHE A 27 6.46 0.05 -13.88
CA PHE A 27 7.32 1.23 -14.08
C PHE A 27 6.60 2.53 -14.40
N GLY A 28 5.28 2.48 -14.63
CA GLY A 28 4.44 3.64 -14.92
C GLY A 28 2.97 3.26 -15.01
N ILE A 29 2.15 4.15 -15.57
CA ILE A 29 0.68 4.07 -15.58
C ILE A 29 0.08 4.18 -16.99
N LYS A 30 0.85 3.89 -18.05
CA LYS A 30 0.44 4.05 -19.46
C LYS A 30 -0.96 3.48 -19.72
N GLY A 31 -1.88 4.35 -20.15
CA GLY A 31 -3.27 4.00 -20.47
C GLY A 31 -4.21 3.88 -19.26
N GLN A 32 -3.73 4.13 -18.04
CA GLN A 32 -4.54 4.12 -16.81
C GLN A 32 -4.85 5.53 -16.28
N ASP A 33 -4.40 6.60 -16.93
CA ASP A 33 -4.53 8.01 -16.52
C ASP A 33 -5.89 8.41 -15.90
N ASN A 34 -6.98 8.00 -16.52
CA ASN A 34 -8.34 8.34 -16.06
C ASN A 34 -8.75 7.50 -14.84
N LEU A 35 -8.32 6.25 -14.77
CA LEU A 35 -8.53 5.36 -13.63
C LEU A 35 -7.72 5.86 -12.41
N ILE A 36 -6.45 6.20 -12.61
CA ILE A 36 -5.59 6.80 -11.57
C ILE A 36 -6.21 8.10 -11.04
N LYS A 37 -6.63 9.01 -11.93
CA LYS A 37 -7.28 10.27 -11.52
C LYS A 37 -8.60 10.04 -10.77
N ALA A 38 -9.43 9.10 -11.23
CA ALA A 38 -10.69 8.77 -10.57
C ALA A 38 -10.42 8.29 -9.14
N ILE A 39 -9.56 7.28 -8.98
CA ILE A 39 -9.22 6.75 -7.67
C ILE A 39 -8.60 7.85 -6.80
N LEU A 40 -7.59 8.62 -7.24
CA LEU A 40 -7.03 9.77 -6.49
C LEU A 40 -8.11 10.74 -5.97
N SER A 41 -9.08 11.08 -6.83
CA SER A 41 -10.18 11.99 -6.46
C SER A 41 -11.13 11.44 -5.39
N ALA A 42 -11.21 10.11 -5.22
CA ALA A 42 -11.96 9.45 -4.15
C ALA A 42 -11.14 9.25 -2.87
N THR A 43 -9.84 9.57 -2.90
CA THR A 43 -8.85 9.04 -1.95
C THR A 43 -7.87 10.14 -1.48
N LYS A 44 -8.44 11.24 -1.00
CA LYS A 44 -7.75 12.53 -0.73
C LYS A 44 -6.86 12.52 0.53
N GLU A 45 -7.08 11.57 1.43
CA GLU A 45 -6.44 11.48 2.76
C GLU A 45 -5.08 10.77 2.71
N TYR A 46 -4.11 11.35 1.99
CA TYR A 46 -2.83 10.68 1.69
C TYR A 46 -1.67 10.97 2.64
N ARG A 47 -1.82 11.88 3.61
CA ARG A 47 -0.76 12.21 4.58
C ARG A 47 -0.60 11.15 5.67
N LEU A 48 0.37 11.33 6.55
CA LEU A 48 0.43 10.60 7.82
C LEU A 48 -0.44 11.35 8.84
N THR A 49 -0.63 10.80 10.05
CA THR A 49 -1.36 11.52 11.09
C THR A 49 -0.61 12.82 11.43
N PRO A 50 -1.29 13.93 11.77
CA PRO A 50 -0.60 15.20 12.07
C PRO A 50 0.46 15.10 13.17
N ALA A 51 0.25 14.21 14.15
CA ALA A 51 1.21 13.91 15.22
C ALA A 51 2.47 13.16 14.74
N LEU A 52 2.38 12.38 13.65
CA LEU A 52 3.51 11.72 13.01
C LEU A 52 4.19 12.64 11.98
N ASP A 53 3.41 13.49 11.31
CA ASP A 53 3.96 14.51 10.40
C ASP A 53 4.66 15.68 11.13
N SER A 54 4.34 15.95 12.40
CA SER A 54 5.04 16.94 13.23
C SER A 54 6.36 16.45 13.85
N LEU A 55 6.64 15.13 13.84
CA LEU A 55 7.89 14.61 14.39
C LEU A 55 9.10 15.06 13.55
N SER A 56 10.07 15.67 14.23
CA SER A 56 11.37 16.12 13.68
C SER A 56 12.33 14.96 13.35
N CYS A 57 12.16 13.81 14.00
CA CYS A 57 12.83 12.55 13.71
C CYS A 57 11.79 11.43 13.74
N ARG A 58 11.85 10.49 12.79
CA ARG A 58 10.90 9.37 12.68
C ARG A 58 11.65 8.05 12.58
N ARG A 59 11.45 7.18 13.55
CA ARG A 59 11.97 5.82 13.59
C ARG A 59 11.02 4.90 12.85
N CYS A 60 11.45 4.41 11.68
CA CYS A 60 10.70 3.45 10.87
C CYS A 60 11.28 2.04 11.02
N ILE A 61 10.42 1.02 11.06
CA ILE A 61 10.77 -0.40 10.98
C ILE A 61 9.96 -1.09 9.88
N ILE A 62 10.60 -2.01 9.16
CA ILE A 62 9.95 -2.87 8.15
C ILE A 62 9.96 -4.30 8.68
N VAL A 63 8.78 -4.88 8.85
CA VAL A 63 8.57 -6.25 9.35
C VAL A 63 8.20 -7.13 8.16
N GLY A 64 9.16 -7.96 7.73
CA GLY A 64 8.96 -8.96 6.68
C GLY A 64 8.33 -10.26 7.21
N ASN A 65 7.87 -11.10 6.29
CA ASN A 65 6.99 -12.25 6.57
C ASN A 65 7.77 -13.54 6.96
N GLY A 66 9.07 -13.44 7.22
CA GLY A 66 9.92 -14.59 7.52
C GLY A 66 9.78 -15.06 8.97
N GLY A 67 9.69 -16.38 9.18
CA GLY A 67 9.49 -17.00 10.51
C GLY A 67 10.62 -16.79 11.54
N VAL A 68 11.68 -16.04 11.21
CA VAL A 68 12.81 -15.74 12.10
C VAL A 68 12.40 -14.98 13.38
N LEU A 69 11.26 -14.29 13.36
CA LEU A 69 10.69 -13.56 14.50
C LEU A 69 9.93 -14.47 15.48
N ALA A 70 9.61 -15.72 15.12
CA ALA A 70 8.85 -16.62 15.97
C ALA A 70 9.61 -16.97 17.26
N ASN A 71 8.90 -16.93 18.38
CA ASN A 71 9.40 -17.09 19.75
C ASN A 71 10.52 -16.12 20.14
N LYS A 72 10.62 -14.94 19.52
CA LYS A 72 11.63 -13.91 19.86
C LYS A 72 11.12 -12.86 20.83
N SER A 73 9.82 -12.79 21.10
CA SER A 73 9.18 -11.82 22.01
C SER A 73 9.51 -10.35 21.69
N LEU A 74 9.70 -10.03 20.40
CA LEU A 74 10.16 -8.71 19.94
C LEU A 74 9.02 -7.69 19.79
N GLY A 75 7.76 -8.06 20.03
CA GLY A 75 6.60 -7.24 19.67
C GLY A 75 6.60 -5.85 20.28
N LEU A 76 6.86 -5.72 21.58
CA LEU A 76 6.97 -4.43 22.26
C LEU A 76 8.10 -3.55 21.68
N LYS A 77 9.19 -4.17 21.21
CA LYS A 77 10.33 -3.47 20.59
C LYS A 77 10.04 -3.06 19.13
N ILE A 78 9.12 -3.74 18.45
CA ILE A 78 8.61 -3.33 17.14
C ILE A 78 7.61 -2.18 17.32
N ASP A 79 6.74 -2.28 18.33
CA ASP A 79 5.71 -1.27 18.64
C ASP A 79 6.29 0.03 19.26
N ASP A 80 7.57 0.05 19.66
CA ASP A 80 8.32 1.25 20.05
C ASP A 80 8.66 2.19 18.86
N TYR A 81 8.49 1.74 17.61
CA TYR A 81 8.77 2.57 16.42
C TYR A 81 7.58 3.47 16.04
N ASP A 82 7.87 4.69 15.56
CA ASP A 82 6.87 5.66 15.10
C ASP A 82 6.09 5.15 13.87
N VAL A 83 6.79 4.42 12.99
CA VAL A 83 6.23 3.84 11.77
C VAL A 83 6.57 2.35 11.69
N VAL A 84 5.55 1.50 11.79
CA VAL A 84 5.68 0.06 11.53
C VAL A 84 5.12 -0.25 10.15
N VAL A 85 5.97 -0.76 9.26
CA VAL A 85 5.62 -1.17 7.90
C VAL A 85 5.57 -2.69 7.82
N ARG A 86 4.45 -3.27 7.38
CA ARG A 86 4.29 -4.73 7.15
C ARG A 86 4.08 -5.02 5.67
N LEU A 87 4.31 -6.26 5.26
CA LEU A 87 4.19 -6.68 3.86
C LEU A 87 3.15 -7.80 3.68
N ASN A 88 2.42 -7.76 2.57
CA ASN A 88 1.50 -8.78 2.10
C ASN A 88 0.55 -9.28 3.21
N SER A 89 0.36 -10.60 3.27
CA SER A 89 -0.49 -11.32 4.21
C SER A 89 0.17 -11.62 5.57
N ALA A 90 1.20 -10.85 5.98
CA ALA A 90 1.90 -11.06 7.26
C ALA A 90 0.88 -11.05 8.43
N PRO A 91 0.70 -12.15 9.17
CA PRO A 91 -0.25 -12.19 10.27
C PRO A 91 0.29 -11.37 11.46
N VAL A 92 -0.63 -10.68 12.14
CA VAL A 92 -0.38 -10.00 13.42
C VAL A 92 -1.21 -10.64 14.53
N LYS A 93 -2.50 -10.86 14.25
CA LYS A 93 -3.45 -11.47 15.19
C LYS A 93 -3.00 -12.88 15.62
N GLY A 94 -2.74 -13.07 16.91
CA GLY A 94 -2.20 -14.31 17.49
C GLY A 94 -0.67 -14.42 17.50
N PHE A 95 0.05 -13.40 17.01
CA PHE A 95 1.51 -13.34 16.95
C PHE A 95 2.08 -12.05 17.59
N GLU A 96 1.24 -11.22 18.21
CA GLU A 96 1.55 -9.87 18.68
C GLU A 96 2.75 -9.83 19.63
N LYS A 97 2.93 -10.87 20.45
CA LYS A 97 4.09 -11.05 21.34
C LYS A 97 5.42 -11.00 20.57
N ASP A 98 5.47 -11.62 19.39
CA ASP A 98 6.67 -11.75 18.57
C ASP A 98 6.81 -10.62 17.55
N VAL A 99 5.70 -10.24 16.89
CA VAL A 99 5.72 -9.31 15.74
C VAL A 99 5.16 -7.92 16.02
N GLY A 100 4.60 -7.67 17.20
CA GLY A 100 3.99 -6.39 17.60
C GLY A 100 2.56 -6.24 17.08
N GLY A 101 1.75 -5.44 17.76
CA GLY A 101 0.35 -5.14 17.39
C GLY A 101 0.20 -3.88 16.52
N LYS A 102 1.19 -2.99 16.46
CA LYS A 102 1.13 -1.75 15.68
C LYS A 102 1.37 -2.04 14.20
N THR A 103 0.57 -1.43 13.33
CA THR A 103 0.83 -1.34 11.88
C THR A 103 0.47 0.04 11.39
N THR A 104 1.45 0.77 10.87
CA THR A 104 1.25 2.10 10.28
C THR A 104 1.01 1.99 8.78
N LEU A 105 1.79 1.17 8.07
CA LEU A 105 1.65 0.91 6.62
C LEU A 105 1.64 -0.60 6.34
N ARG A 106 0.83 -1.11 5.39
CA ARG A 106 0.80 -2.54 4.98
C ARG A 106 0.88 -2.73 3.46
N ILE A 107 2.08 -2.97 2.93
CA ILE A 107 2.40 -3.02 1.48
C ILE A 107 2.10 -4.39 0.88
N THR A 108 1.17 -4.48 -0.07
CA THR A 108 0.66 -5.72 -0.67
C THR A 108 0.10 -5.51 -2.08
N TYR A 109 0.14 -6.52 -2.93
CA TYR A 109 -0.57 -6.59 -4.22
C TYR A 109 -1.82 -7.48 -4.06
N PRO A 110 -2.72 -7.61 -5.07
CA PRO A 110 -4.00 -8.33 -4.90
C PRO A 110 -3.84 -9.78 -4.41
N GLU A 111 -2.89 -10.52 -4.99
CA GLU A 111 -2.58 -11.90 -4.61
C GLU A 111 -1.79 -12.01 -3.30
N GLY A 112 -1.12 -10.94 -2.88
CA GLY A 112 -0.45 -10.87 -1.58
C GLY A 112 -1.38 -10.46 -0.43
N ALA A 113 -2.58 -9.96 -0.72
CA ALA A 113 -3.44 -9.28 0.25
C ALA A 113 -4.05 -10.24 1.27
N ILE A 114 -4.32 -9.74 2.48
CA ILE A 114 -5.17 -10.46 3.43
C ILE A 114 -6.61 -10.44 2.87
N GLN A 115 -7.23 -11.62 2.80
CA GLN A 115 -8.53 -11.82 2.16
C GLN A 115 -9.73 -11.47 3.07
N LYS A 116 -9.50 -11.33 4.39
CA LYS A 116 -10.52 -11.04 5.40
C LYS A 116 -10.30 -9.66 6.01
N LEU A 117 -11.36 -8.85 6.12
CA LEU A 117 -11.25 -7.48 6.61
C LEU A 117 -10.89 -7.42 8.10
N GLU A 118 -11.38 -8.39 8.87
CA GLU A 118 -11.24 -8.51 10.33
C GLU A 118 -9.82 -8.94 10.77
N GLN A 119 -8.91 -9.11 9.80
CA GLN A 119 -7.49 -9.40 9.98
C GLN A 119 -6.58 -8.20 9.65
N TYR A 120 -7.12 -7.09 9.13
CA TYR A 120 -6.40 -5.82 9.00
C TYR A 120 -6.43 -5.03 10.30
N GLU A 121 -5.39 -4.25 10.53
CA GLU A 121 -5.23 -3.42 11.72
C GLU A 121 -5.96 -2.08 11.52
N LYS A 122 -6.94 -1.76 12.39
CA LYS A 122 -7.88 -0.64 12.22
C LYS A 122 -7.23 0.67 11.76
N ASP A 123 -6.17 1.11 12.43
CA ASP A 123 -5.57 2.41 12.14
C ASP A 123 -4.54 2.42 11.01
N SER A 124 -4.18 1.24 10.50
CA SER A 124 -3.15 1.09 9.47
C SER A 124 -3.57 1.70 8.13
N PHE A 125 -2.59 2.24 7.42
CA PHE A 125 -2.72 2.50 5.98
C PHE A 125 -2.38 1.20 5.22
N PHE A 126 -3.37 0.58 4.60
CA PHE A 126 -3.15 -0.39 3.52
C PHE A 126 -2.21 0.21 2.45
N VAL A 127 -1.52 -0.59 1.65
CA VAL A 127 -0.72 -0.10 0.52
C VAL A 127 -0.81 -1.14 -0.59
N LEU A 128 -1.53 -0.89 -1.69
CA LEU A 128 -1.39 -1.65 -2.94
C LEU A 128 0.08 -1.62 -3.45
N ALA A 129 0.51 -2.64 -4.19
CA ALA A 129 1.67 -2.59 -5.06
C ALA A 129 1.22 -2.95 -6.50
N GLY A 130 0.93 -1.92 -7.31
CA GLY A 130 0.46 -2.12 -8.68
C GLY A 130 1.55 -2.59 -9.63
N PHE A 131 1.55 -3.89 -9.97
CA PHE A 131 2.47 -4.54 -10.90
C PHE A 131 1.90 -4.69 -12.32
N LYS A 132 0.57 -4.74 -12.47
CA LYS A 132 -0.15 -4.95 -13.74
C LYS A 132 -1.44 -4.12 -13.79
N TRP A 133 -2.04 -3.96 -14.97
CA TRP A 133 -3.23 -3.11 -15.14
C TRP A 133 -4.46 -3.63 -14.36
N GLN A 134 -4.53 -4.93 -14.10
CA GLN A 134 -5.59 -5.57 -13.31
C GLN A 134 -5.65 -5.01 -11.87
N ASP A 135 -4.51 -4.70 -11.27
CA ASP A 135 -4.40 -4.28 -9.88
C ASP A 135 -5.10 -2.94 -9.62
N PHE A 136 -5.12 -2.08 -10.64
CA PHE A 136 -5.84 -0.80 -10.61
C PHE A 136 -7.35 -0.99 -10.75
N LYS A 137 -7.81 -2.01 -11.49
CA LYS A 137 -9.24 -2.38 -11.52
C LYS A 137 -9.68 -3.00 -10.19
N TRP A 138 -8.82 -3.84 -9.59
CA TRP A 138 -9.02 -4.39 -8.25
C TRP A 138 -9.06 -3.29 -7.18
N LEU A 139 -8.19 -2.28 -7.26
CA LEU A 139 -8.26 -1.12 -6.38
C LEU A 139 -9.52 -0.29 -6.61
N LYS A 140 -9.97 -0.12 -7.87
CA LYS A 140 -11.25 0.55 -8.15
C LYS A 140 -12.41 -0.19 -7.48
N TYR A 141 -12.44 -1.52 -7.56
CA TYR A 141 -13.45 -2.35 -6.88
C TYR A 141 -13.49 -2.05 -5.37
N ILE A 142 -12.33 -2.07 -4.70
CA ILE A 142 -12.22 -1.79 -3.26
C ILE A 142 -12.68 -0.36 -2.93
N VAL A 143 -12.15 0.64 -3.64
CA VAL A 143 -12.39 2.06 -3.34
C VAL A 143 -13.84 2.48 -3.60
N TYR A 144 -14.47 1.98 -4.67
CA TYR A 144 -15.83 2.36 -5.08
C TYR A 144 -16.92 1.36 -4.67
N LYS A 145 -16.56 0.21 -4.10
CA LYS A 145 -17.46 -0.91 -3.75
C LYS A 145 -18.25 -1.48 -4.96
N GLU A 146 -17.85 -1.15 -6.20
CA GLU A 146 -18.47 -1.56 -7.47
C GLU A 146 -18.16 -3.02 -7.85
N LYS A 147 -19.16 -3.89 -7.99
CA LYS A 147 -18.96 -5.25 -8.56
C LYS A 147 -18.34 -5.17 -9.96
N VAL A 148 -17.08 -5.56 -10.09
CA VAL A 148 -16.42 -5.72 -11.40
C VAL A 148 -16.91 -7.03 -12.04
N ILE A 149 -17.58 -6.92 -13.19
CA ILE A 149 -17.82 -8.07 -14.06
C ILE A 149 -16.51 -8.35 -14.80
N PHE A 150 -15.78 -9.36 -14.33
CA PHE A 150 -14.67 -9.92 -15.09
C PHE A 150 -15.21 -10.93 -16.11
N ASP A 151 -14.80 -10.77 -17.37
CA ASP A 151 -14.94 -11.82 -18.38
C ASP A 151 -14.08 -13.05 -17.97
N GLN A 152 -14.45 -14.24 -18.43
CA GLN A 152 -14.20 -15.52 -17.76
C GLN A 152 -12.76 -16.08 -17.88
N SER A 153 -11.75 -15.25 -17.65
CA SER A 153 -10.32 -15.58 -17.77
C SER A 153 -9.45 -15.08 -16.60
N GLY A 154 -9.96 -15.17 -15.37
CA GLY A 154 -9.13 -15.08 -14.15
C GLY A 154 -9.85 -14.58 -12.89
N TYR A 155 -9.52 -15.18 -11.75
CA TYR A 155 -9.94 -14.79 -10.39
C TYR A 155 -11.45 -14.72 -10.11
N GLN A 156 -12.03 -15.83 -9.67
CA GLN A 156 -13.24 -15.80 -8.85
C GLN A 156 -12.89 -15.33 -7.44
N GLY A 157 -13.42 -14.17 -7.03
CA GLY A 157 -13.26 -13.65 -5.66
C GLY A 157 -14.16 -12.44 -5.41
N GLN A 158 -15.20 -12.61 -4.59
CA GLN A 158 -16.07 -11.50 -4.18
C GLN A 158 -15.48 -10.82 -2.93
N PHE A 159 -14.93 -9.60 -3.10
CA PHE A 159 -14.36 -8.82 -2.02
C PHE A 159 -15.11 -7.51 -1.83
N LYS A 160 -16.11 -7.53 -0.95
CA LYS A 160 -16.66 -6.30 -0.37
C LYS A 160 -15.71 -5.82 0.74
N GLN A 161 -14.72 -5.01 0.40
CA GLN A 161 -13.86 -4.39 1.39
C GLN A 161 -14.38 -2.97 1.71
N SER A 162 -15.01 -2.82 2.87
CA SER A 162 -15.32 -1.52 3.48
C SER A 162 -14.03 -0.90 4.05
N GLU A 163 -13.87 0.42 3.86
CA GLU A 163 -12.82 1.31 4.42
C GLU A 163 -11.35 0.80 4.35
N VAL A 164 -10.48 1.33 3.45
CA VAL A 164 -9.16 0.72 3.14
C VAL A 164 -8.03 1.73 2.79
N LYS A 165 -7.09 2.07 3.69
CA LYS A 165 -6.22 3.27 3.51
C LYS A 165 -4.89 3.12 2.73
N THR A 166 -4.93 3.10 1.40
CA THR A 166 -3.84 3.03 0.37
C THR A 166 -2.76 4.22 0.32
N LYS A 167 -2.13 4.68 -0.83
CA LYS A 167 -1.09 5.81 -0.98
C LYS A 167 -0.64 6.29 -2.42
N CYS A 168 0.59 6.11 -3.01
CA CYS A 168 0.88 5.75 -4.48
C CYS A 168 2.38 5.64 -5.02
N CYS A 169 3.19 4.58 -4.88
CA CYS A 169 4.62 4.60 -5.28
C CYS A 169 4.94 4.49 -6.80
N CYS A 170 6.13 4.99 -7.18
CA CYS A 170 6.66 5.20 -8.54
C CYS A 170 8.21 5.09 -8.54
N PRO A 171 8.86 4.59 -9.62
CA PRO A 171 10.31 4.41 -9.67
C PRO A 171 11.06 5.53 -10.43
N LYS A 172 12.38 5.33 -10.59
CA LYS A 172 13.30 6.17 -11.36
C LYS A 172 13.76 5.45 -12.63
N ARG A 173 14.31 6.20 -13.60
CA ARG A 173 14.89 5.63 -14.84
C ARG A 173 16.06 4.70 -14.50
N SER A 174 16.19 3.62 -15.26
CA SER A 174 17.39 2.78 -15.28
C SER A 174 18.56 3.48 -15.98
N LEU A 175 19.74 3.29 -15.39
CA LEU A 175 20.94 2.77 -16.04
C LEU A 175 21.78 2.17 -14.90
N GLU A 176 22.14 0.89 -15.04
CA GLU A 176 22.92 0.06 -14.10
C GLU A 176 22.27 -0.29 -12.73
N MET A 177 22.21 -1.60 -12.47
CA MET A 177 22.14 -2.33 -11.18
C MET A 177 21.54 -1.61 -9.96
N ASP A 178 20.24 -1.78 -9.73
CA ASP A 178 19.74 -2.88 -8.86
C ASP A 178 18.21 -2.98 -8.90
N GLN A 179 17.66 -4.17 -8.65
CA GLN A 179 16.20 -4.41 -8.70
C GLN A 179 15.51 -3.93 -7.41
N CYS A 180 14.57 -2.99 -7.54
CA CYS A 180 13.67 -2.60 -6.46
C CYS A 180 12.26 -2.29 -6.99
N LEU A 181 11.25 -2.61 -6.18
CA LEU A 181 9.86 -2.71 -6.66
C LEU A 181 9.23 -1.34 -6.94
N CYS A 182 8.36 -1.32 -7.95
CA CYS A 182 7.64 -0.14 -8.42
C CYS A 182 6.14 -0.44 -8.25
N SER A 183 5.39 0.42 -7.55
CA SER A 183 4.23 -0.05 -6.79
C SER A 183 3.15 1.02 -6.57
N CYS A 184 2.13 1.12 -7.43
CA CYS A 184 1.04 2.09 -7.25
C CYS A 184 -0.01 1.70 -6.18
N ILE A 185 -0.70 2.71 -5.64
CA ILE A 185 -1.45 2.73 -4.36
C ILE A 185 -2.43 3.94 -4.39
N VAL A 186 -3.63 4.02 -3.78
CA VAL A 186 -4.37 5.33 -3.64
C VAL A 186 -5.40 5.46 -2.45
N PRO A 187 -5.28 6.37 -1.43
CA PRO A 187 -5.68 6.19 0.00
C PRO A 187 -7.08 6.56 0.58
N VAL A 188 -7.63 5.69 1.43
CA VAL A 188 -9.00 5.81 2.00
C VAL A 188 -9.12 5.48 3.51
N PRO A 189 -9.42 6.41 4.44
CA PRO A 189 -9.44 6.11 5.87
C PRO A 189 -10.44 5.02 6.29
N VAL A 190 -9.92 4.01 7.01
CA VAL A 190 -10.62 3.34 8.10
C VAL A 190 -10.83 4.37 9.18
N GLN A 191 -12.10 4.73 9.39
CA GLN A 191 -12.54 5.41 10.59
C GLN A 191 -13.95 4.90 10.95
N GLN A 192 -14.14 4.78 12.25
CA GLN A 192 -15.20 3.99 12.88
C GLN A 192 -16.53 4.76 12.91
N TYR A 193 -17.63 4.05 12.64
CA TYR A 193 -18.99 4.41 13.03
C TYR A 193 -19.61 3.21 13.77
N ASP A 194 -20.56 3.51 14.66
CA ASP A 194 -21.17 2.56 15.60
C ASP A 194 -22.22 1.63 14.94
#